data_AF-A0A9X1TT34-F1
#
_entry.id   AF-A0A9X1TT34-F1
#
_cell.length_a   1.000
_cell.length_b   1.000
_cell.length_c   1.000
_cell.angle_alpha   90.00
_cell.angle_beta   90.00
_cell.angle_gamma   90.00
#
_symmetry.space_group_name_H-M   'P 1'
#
loop_
_entity.id
_entity.type
_entity.pdbx_description
1 polymer ?
#
loop_
_entity_poly.entity_id
_entity_poly.type
_entity_poly.pdbx_seq_one_letter_code
_entity_poly.pdbx_strand_id
1 'polypeptide(L)'
;MIPADDLKHIAFERLSDAEILFRAKRFDSAVYLCGYCMEIYLKHKICQTLNWPGFPSTGKDFEKFKSLKTHDLGVLLSLSGAENFVLKEHLLSWSPLLEWNPEFRYRVVGTVREEEAEEMIESVKTMIQIL
;
A
#
# COMPACT_ATOMS: atom_id res chain seq x y z
N MET A 1 -6.54 14.25 10.88
CA MET A 1 -5.36 13.40 10.64
C MET A 1 -5.55 12.04 11.29
N ILE A 2 -5.16 10.97 10.62
CA ILE A 2 -5.07 9.61 11.21
C ILE A 2 -3.70 9.50 11.89
N PRO A 3 -3.61 9.11 13.17
CA PRO A 3 -2.33 8.92 13.85
C PRO A 3 -1.38 7.99 13.11
N ALA A 4 -0.07 8.27 13.18
CA ALA A 4 0.93 7.47 12.47
C ALA A 4 0.90 6.00 12.89
N ASP A 5 0.77 5.71 14.18
CA ASP A 5 0.68 4.33 14.70
C ASP A 5 -0.60 3.63 14.25
N ASP A 6 -1.72 4.35 14.17
CA ASP A 6 -2.99 3.81 13.65
C ASP A 6 -2.86 3.43 12.18
N LEU A 7 -2.16 4.21 11.35
CA LEU A 7 -1.89 3.85 9.96
C LEU A 7 -1.13 2.53 9.85
N LYS A 8 -0.09 2.35 10.69
CA LYS A 8 0.68 1.12 10.75
C LYS A 8 -0.21 -0.07 11.12
N HIS A 9 -1.05 0.09 12.15
CA HIS A 9 -1.99 -0.95 12.57
C HIS A 9 -2.98 -1.29 11.45
N ILE A 10 -3.60 -0.29 10.82
CA ILE A 10 -4.55 -0.49 9.71
C ILE A 10 -3.89 -1.22 8.54
N ALA A 11 -2.65 -0.87 8.18
CA ALA A 11 -1.92 -1.56 7.11
C ALA A 11 -1.74 -3.06 7.44
N PHE A 12 -1.31 -3.40 8.65
CA PHE A 12 -1.16 -4.80 9.06
C PHE A 12 -2.48 -5.58 9.08
N GLU A 13 -3.57 -4.95 9.52
CA GLU A 13 -4.90 -5.56 9.43
C GLU A 13 -5.28 -5.87 7.97
N ARG A 14 -5.01 -4.96 7.03
CA ARG A 14 -5.25 -5.20 5.60
C ARG A 14 -4.42 -6.34 5.03
N LEU A 15 -3.16 -6.49 5.48
CA LEU A 15 -2.33 -7.62 5.09
C LEU A 15 -2.88 -8.94 5.63
N SER A 16 -3.27 -8.98 6.92
CA SER A 16 -3.88 -10.16 7.54
C SER A 16 -5.18 -10.55 6.81
N ASP A 17 -6.04 -9.57 6.50
CA ASP A 17 -7.26 -9.79 5.72
C ASP A 17 -6.95 -10.38 4.34
N ALA A 18 -5.93 -9.85 3.65
CA ALA A 18 -5.49 -10.33 2.34
C ALA A 18 -5.02 -11.80 2.39
N GLU A 19 -4.25 -12.18 3.41
CA GLU A 19 -3.79 -13.56 3.59
C GLU A 19 -4.95 -14.53 3.87
N ILE A 20 -5.95 -14.11 4.65
CA ILE A 20 -7.16 -14.90 4.90
C ILE A 20 -7.92 -15.12 3.59
N LEU A 21 -8.10 -14.07 2.79
CA LEU A 21 -8.77 -14.14 1.48
C LEU A 21 -8.01 -15.04 0.50
N PHE A 22 -6.68 -14.96 0.48
CA PHE A 22 -5.83 -15.82 -0.35
C PHE A 22 -6.03 -17.31 0.00
N ARG A 23 -5.96 -17.66 1.29
CA ARG A 23 -6.23 -19.04 1.77
C ARG A 23 -7.64 -19.53 1.42
N ALA A 24 -8.60 -18.61 1.34
CA ALA A 24 -9.97 -18.87 0.90
C ALA A 24 -10.15 -18.85 -0.63
N LYS A 25 -9.07 -18.77 -1.41
CA LYS A 25 -9.05 -18.70 -2.89
C LYS A 25 -9.79 -17.49 -3.48
N ARG A 26 -9.84 -16.39 -2.72
CA ARG A 26 -10.42 -15.10 -3.16
C ARG A 26 -9.34 -14.14 -3.65
N PHE A 27 -8.64 -14.54 -4.72
CA PHE A 27 -7.41 -13.89 -5.19
C PHE A 27 -7.58 -12.42 -5.59
N ASP A 28 -8.63 -12.06 -6.34
CA ASP A 28 -8.86 -10.65 -6.72
C ASP A 28 -9.02 -9.76 -5.49
N SER A 29 -9.72 -10.26 -4.46
CA SER A 29 -9.94 -9.53 -3.20
C SER A 29 -8.68 -9.47 -2.35
N ALA A 30 -7.85 -10.52 -2.35
CA ALA A 30 -6.56 -10.53 -1.68
C ALA A 30 -5.62 -9.48 -2.27
N VAL A 31 -5.44 -9.45 -3.60
CA VAL A 31 -4.63 -8.43 -4.29
C VAL A 31 -5.16 -7.02 -4.05
N TYR A 32 -6.48 -6.85 -4.05
CA TYR A 32 -7.10 -5.55 -3.76
C TYR A 32 -6.75 -5.03 -2.36
N LEU A 33 -6.81 -5.88 -1.34
CA LEU A 33 -6.44 -5.49 0.03
C LEU A 33 -4.92 -5.32 0.20
N CYS A 34 -4.09 -6.11 -0.48
CA CYS A 34 -2.63 -5.95 -0.49
C CYS A 34 -2.21 -4.54 -0.94
N GLY A 35 -2.79 -4.02 -2.03
CA GLY A 35 -2.43 -2.68 -2.47
C GLY A 35 -2.89 -1.58 -1.51
N TYR A 36 -4.03 -1.74 -0.82
CA TYR A 36 -4.39 -0.82 0.26
C TYR A 36 -3.47 -0.92 1.47
N CYS A 37 -3.01 -2.13 1.81
CA CYS A 37 -1.98 -2.29 2.83
C CYS A 37 -0.75 -1.43 2.48
N MET A 38 -0.23 -1.55 1.25
CA MET A 38 0.92 -0.77 0.79
C MET A 38 0.62 0.73 0.75
N GLU A 39 -0.53 1.16 0.26
CA GLU A 39 -0.94 2.57 0.22
C GLU A 39 -0.89 3.19 1.62
N ILE A 40 -1.49 2.52 2.60
CA ILE A 40 -1.58 3.00 3.98
C ILE A 40 -0.20 2.95 4.66
N TYR A 41 0.60 1.92 4.39
CA TYR A 41 1.95 1.81 4.93
C TYR A 41 2.88 2.91 4.39
N LEU A 42 2.78 3.26 3.10
CA LEU A 42 3.54 4.40 2.55
C LEU A 42 3.11 5.72 3.18
N LYS A 43 1.82 5.90 3.49
CA LYS A 43 1.32 7.08 4.22
C LYS A 43 1.88 7.12 5.66
N HIS A 44 1.99 5.97 6.32
CA HIS A 44 2.73 5.86 7.59
C HIS A 44 4.21 6.25 7.40
N LYS A 45 4.88 5.76 6.36
CA LYS A 45 6.29 6.06 6.08
C LYS A 45 6.52 7.54 5.82
N ILE A 46 5.62 8.22 5.09
CA ILE A 46 5.66 9.67 4.90
C ILE A 46 5.59 10.40 6.25
N CYS A 47 4.73 9.94 7.17
CA CYS A 47 4.66 10.52 8.51
C CYS A 47 5.97 10.36 9.28
N GLN A 48 6.62 9.20 9.19
CA GLN A 48 7.94 9.00 9.79
C GLN A 48 9.00 9.94 9.18
N THR A 49 9.08 10.00 7.85
CA THR A 49 10.06 10.83 7.12
C THR A 49 9.91 12.32 7.45
N LEU A 50 8.67 12.80 7.59
CA LEU A 50 8.38 14.21 7.88
C LEU A 50 8.27 14.51 9.39
N ASN A 51 8.43 13.50 10.25
CA ASN A 51 8.21 13.59 11.69
C ASN A 51 6.82 14.16 12.05
N TRP A 52 5.78 13.68 11.35
CA TRP A 52 4.39 14.09 11.58
C TRP A 52 3.69 13.11 12.52
N PRO A 53 2.82 13.61 13.43
CA PRO A 53 2.07 12.75 14.34
C PRO A 53 0.97 11.94 13.62
N GLY A 54 0.63 12.28 12.38
CA GLY A 54 -0.38 11.59 11.61
C GLY A 54 -0.52 12.12 10.18
N PHE A 55 -1.28 11.38 9.38
CA PHE A 55 -1.50 11.69 7.97
C PHE A 55 -2.82 12.45 7.77
N PRO A 56 -2.88 13.45 6.87
CA PRO A 56 -4.14 14.14 6.52
C PRO A 56 -5.28 13.17 6.18
N SER A 57 -6.48 13.40 6.72
CA SER A 57 -7.62 12.47 6.52
C SER A 57 -8.93 13.16 6.17
N THR A 58 -9.01 14.48 6.33
CA THR A 58 -10.19 15.27 5.99
C THR A 58 -9.89 16.23 4.86
N GLY A 59 -10.92 16.70 4.15
CA GLY A 59 -10.76 17.72 3.11
C GLY A 59 -9.99 18.95 3.60
N LYS A 60 -10.26 19.38 4.83
CA LYS A 60 -9.59 20.50 5.49
C LYS A 60 -8.10 20.22 5.75
N ASP A 61 -7.74 19.01 6.18
CA ASP A 61 -6.33 18.64 6.38
C ASP A 61 -5.57 18.71 5.04
N PHE A 62 -6.19 18.27 3.95
CA PHE A 62 -5.58 18.25 2.62
C PHE A 62 -5.49 19.62 1.94
N GLU A 63 -6.16 20.67 2.42
CA GLU A 63 -6.06 22.00 1.81
C GLU A 63 -4.61 22.50 1.72
N LYS A 64 -3.81 22.19 2.75
CA LYS A 64 -2.38 22.52 2.82
C LYS A 64 -1.47 21.47 2.18
N PHE A 65 -2.00 20.27 1.91
CA PHE A 65 -1.23 19.11 1.48
C PHE A 65 -1.91 18.36 0.33
N LYS A 66 -2.34 19.10 -0.71
CA LYS A 66 -3.12 18.53 -1.81
C LYS A 66 -2.43 17.37 -2.53
N SER A 67 -1.10 17.41 -2.64
CA SER A 67 -0.29 16.34 -3.23
C SER A 67 -0.39 15.02 -2.48
N LEU A 68 -0.69 15.04 -1.18
CA LEU A 68 -0.88 13.83 -0.36
C LEU A 68 -2.27 13.20 -0.56
N LYS A 69 -3.20 13.89 -1.24
CA LYS A 69 -4.54 13.36 -1.55
C LYS A 69 -4.49 12.48 -2.80
N THR A 70 -3.72 11.40 -2.72
CA THR A 70 -3.56 10.42 -3.79
C THR A 70 -3.63 8.99 -3.23
N HIS A 71 -3.87 8.05 -4.14
CA HIS A 71 -3.83 6.61 -3.93
C HIS A 71 -2.77 5.94 -4.81
N ASP A 72 -2.04 6.73 -5.60
CA ASP A 72 -0.99 6.24 -6.47
C ASP A 72 0.23 5.80 -5.64
N LEU A 73 0.58 4.52 -5.72
CA LEU A 73 1.66 3.94 -4.92
C LEU A 73 3.03 4.50 -5.32
N GLY A 74 3.25 4.82 -6.60
CA GLY A 74 4.49 5.42 -7.08
C GLY A 74 4.69 6.82 -6.50
N VAL A 75 3.65 7.66 -6.56
CA VAL A 75 3.67 9.00 -5.95
C VAL A 75 3.90 8.90 -4.44
N LEU A 76 3.21 8.00 -3.74
CA LEU A 76 3.39 7.81 -2.30
C LEU A 76 4.79 7.31 -1.95
N LEU A 77 5.38 6.43 -2.76
CA LEU A 77 6.76 5.97 -2.59
C LEU A 77 7.75 7.14 -2.77
N SER A 78 7.57 7.96 -3.80
CA SER A 78 8.41 9.15 -4.02
C SER A 78 8.31 10.13 -2.84
N LEU A 79 7.09 10.41 -2.37
CA LEU A 79 6.84 11.28 -1.22
C LEU A 79 7.34 10.69 0.12
N SER A 80 7.48 9.37 0.22
CA SER A 80 8.05 8.71 1.42
C SER A 80 9.56 8.94 1.56
N GLY A 81 10.24 9.37 0.49
CA GLY A 81 11.69 9.51 0.43
C GLY A 81 12.45 8.18 0.22
N ALA A 82 11.76 7.05 0.11
CA ALA A 82 12.38 5.74 -0.05
C ALA A 82 12.53 5.27 -1.50
N GLU A 83 12.02 6.02 -2.48
CA GLU A 83 12.00 5.64 -3.90
C GLU A 83 13.38 5.20 -4.44
N ASN A 84 14.43 6.00 -4.22
CA ASN A 84 15.76 5.65 -4.72
C ASN A 84 16.32 4.36 -4.11
N PHE A 85 16.02 4.08 -2.84
CA PHE A 85 16.44 2.86 -2.16
C PHE A 85 15.68 1.66 -2.74
N VAL A 86 14.35 1.77 -2.82
CA VAL A 86 13.49 0.71 -3.33
C VAL A 86 13.79 0.37 -4.79
N LEU A 87 13.92 1.37 -5.66
CA LEU A 87 14.15 1.15 -7.09
C LEU A 87 15.55 0.62 -7.41
N LYS A 88 16.54 0.85 -6.53
CA LYS A 88 17.90 0.32 -6.71
C LYS A 88 18.08 -1.08 -6.14
N GLU A 89 17.52 -1.34 -4.96
CA GLU A 89 17.86 -2.53 -4.18
C GLU A 89 16.70 -3.55 -4.14
N HIS A 90 15.45 -3.10 -4.35
CA HIS A 90 14.24 -3.89 -4.14
C HIS A 90 13.23 -3.78 -5.30
N LEU A 91 13.71 -3.51 -6.52
CA LEU A 91 12.86 -3.31 -7.71
C LEU A 91 11.95 -4.52 -7.98
N LEU A 92 12.46 -5.74 -7.80
CA LEU A 92 11.68 -6.97 -8.01
C LEU A 92 10.50 -7.06 -7.04
N SER A 93 10.72 -6.73 -5.76
CA SER A 93 9.64 -6.70 -4.76
C SER A 93 8.66 -5.56 -5.01
N TRP A 94 9.10 -4.45 -5.60
CA TRP A 94 8.24 -3.31 -5.92
C TRP A 94 7.40 -3.53 -7.19
N SER A 95 7.92 -4.24 -8.20
CA SER A 95 7.31 -4.33 -9.53
C SER A 95 5.84 -4.80 -9.53
N PRO A 96 5.42 -5.81 -8.75
CA PRO A 96 4.01 -6.25 -8.73
C PRO A 96 3.02 -5.17 -8.26
N LEU A 97 3.49 -4.18 -7.48
CA LEU A 97 2.67 -3.12 -6.93
C LEU A 97 2.32 -2.03 -7.96
N LEU A 98 3.10 -1.92 -9.04
CA LEU A 98 2.97 -0.85 -10.05
C LEU A 98 1.64 -0.87 -10.78
N GLU A 99 1.06 -2.05 -10.99
CA GLU A 99 -0.21 -2.21 -11.68
C GLU A 99 -1.40 -1.90 -10.78
N TRP A 100 -1.24 -1.96 -9.45
CA TRP A 100 -2.35 -1.79 -8.52
C TRP A 100 -2.88 -0.36 -8.50
N ASN A 101 -4.21 -0.24 -8.45
CA ASN A 101 -4.89 1.02 -8.17
C ASN A 101 -6.29 0.77 -7.56
N PRO A 102 -6.93 1.78 -6.96
CA PRO A 102 -8.26 1.63 -6.36
C PRO A 102 -9.36 1.15 -7.31
N GLU A 103 -9.22 1.35 -8.61
CA GLU A 103 -10.21 0.95 -9.61
C GLU A 103 -10.22 -0.57 -9.86
N PHE A 104 -9.28 -1.33 -9.27
CA PHE A 104 -9.33 -2.80 -9.23
C PHE A 104 -10.65 -3.32 -8.66
N ARG A 105 -11.33 -2.53 -7.81
CA ARG A 105 -12.68 -2.81 -7.29
C ARG A 105 -13.75 -3.03 -8.38
N TYR A 106 -13.53 -2.52 -9.58
CA TYR A 106 -14.46 -2.64 -10.72
C TYR A 106 -13.97 -3.63 -11.79
N ARG A 107 -12.83 -4.30 -11.59
CA ARG A 107 -12.37 -5.36 -12.48
C ARG A 107 -13.31 -6.56 -12.42
N VAL A 108 -13.33 -7.32 -13.51
CA VAL A 108 -14.05 -8.59 -13.56
C VAL A 108 -13.46 -9.54 -12.52
N VAL A 109 -14.32 -10.14 -11.71
CA VAL A 109 -13.91 -11.08 -10.66
C VAL A 109 -13.42 -12.39 -11.30
N GLY A 110 -12.38 -13.00 -10.72
CA GLY A 110 -11.77 -14.23 -11.22
C GLY A 110 -10.74 -14.01 -12.31
N THR A 111 -10.15 -12.81 -12.39
CA THR A 111 -9.10 -12.48 -13.36
C THR A 111 -7.71 -12.65 -12.79
N VAL A 112 -7.55 -12.52 -11.47
CA VAL A 112 -6.28 -12.73 -10.76
C VAL A 112 -6.04 -14.23 -10.56
N ARG A 113 -4.85 -14.69 -10.98
CA ARG A 113 -4.36 -16.06 -10.74
C ARG A 113 -3.79 -16.22 -9.33
N GLU A 114 -3.71 -17.46 -8.86
CA GLU A 114 -3.15 -17.77 -7.53
C GLU A 114 -1.70 -17.27 -7.41
N GLU A 115 -0.87 -17.50 -8.43
CA GLU A 115 0.54 -17.12 -8.42
C GLU A 115 0.72 -15.59 -8.39
N GLU A 116 -0.15 -14.85 -9.08
CA GLU A 116 -0.13 -13.37 -9.07
C GLU A 116 -0.53 -12.82 -7.69
N ALA A 117 -1.48 -13.47 -7.02
CA ALA A 117 -1.89 -13.08 -5.68
C ALA A 117 -0.81 -13.41 -4.63
N GLU A 118 -0.15 -14.56 -4.75
CA GLU A 118 0.97 -14.94 -3.90
C GLU A 118 2.14 -13.96 -4.06
N GLU A 119 2.51 -13.66 -5.31
CA GLU A 119 3.56 -12.69 -5.63
C GLU A 119 3.27 -11.31 -5.01
N MET A 120 2.03 -10.81 -5.17
CA MET A 120 1.62 -9.54 -4.58
C MET A 120 1.72 -9.53 -3.05
N ILE A 121 1.33 -10.62 -2.37
CA ILE A 121 1.39 -10.73 -0.90
C ILE A 121 2.84 -10.70 -0.43
N GLU A 122 3.71 -11.51 -1.04
CA GLU A 122 5.12 -11.59 -0.65
C GLU A 122 5.88 -10.31 -0.97
N SER A 123 5.53 -9.62 -2.05
CA SER A 123 5.98 -8.26 -2.35
C SER A 123 5.61 -7.29 -1.23
N VAL A 124 4.34 -7.22 -0.81
CA VAL A 124 3.91 -6.31 0.27
C VAL A 124 4.62 -6.62 1.58
N LYS A 125 4.76 -7.91 1.95
CA LYS A 125 5.49 -8.32 3.16
C LYS A 125 6.94 -7.85 3.13
N THR A 126 7.63 -8.08 2.02
CA THR A 126 9.03 -7.66 1.84
C THR A 126 9.14 -6.14 1.95
N MET A 127 8.27 -5.41 1.25
CA MET A 127 8.27 -3.95 1.26
C MET A 127 8.07 -3.36 2.66
N ILE A 128 7.17 -3.94 3.46
CA ILE A 128 6.93 -3.49 4.85
C ILE A 128 8.12 -3.77 5.76
N GLN A 129 8.88 -4.83 5.52
CA GLN A 129 10.07 -5.13 6.33
C GLN A 129 11.23 -4.19 6.07
N ILE A 130 11.38 -3.71 4.83
CA ILE A 130 12.51 -2.85 4.42
C ILE A 130 12.23 -1.35 4.59
N LEU A 131 10.95 -0.94 4.61
CA LEU A 131 10.51 0.45 4.76
C LEU A 131 10.21 0.78 6.22
#